data_AF-A0A0C5BF68-F1
#
_entry.id   AF-A0A0C5BF68-F1
#
_cell.length_a   1.000
_cell.length_b   1.000
_cell.length_c   1.000
_cell.angle_alpha   90.00
_cell.angle_beta   90.00
_cell.angle_gamma   90.00
#
_symmetry.space_group_name_H-M   'P 1'
#
loop_
_entity.id
_entity.type
_entity.pdbx_description
1 polymer ?
#
loop_
_entity_poly.entity_id
_entity_poly.type
_entity_poly.pdbx_seq_one_letter_code
_entity_poly.pdbx_strand_id
1 'polypeptide(L)' 'MAGVAEPSGFSPLLEEASVRGTCILVVDDVSYSGHARALVVSFFRDMSAEVRTVTLSFALDSCTVIRSAAG' A
#
# COMPACT_ATOMS: atom_id res chain seq x y z
N MET A 1 -11.80 -3.34 -30.62
CA MET A 1 -10.88 -3.00 -29.51
C MET A 1 -11.68 -2.25 -28.47
N ALA A 2 -12.05 -2.89 -27.36
CA ALA A 2 -12.71 -2.19 -26.26
C ALA A 2 -11.60 -1.49 -25.46
N GLY A 3 -11.56 -0.16 -25.50
CA GLY A 3 -10.70 0.62 -24.62
C GLY A 3 -11.12 0.34 -23.18
N VAL A 4 -10.16 -0.04 -22.33
CA VAL A 4 -10.37 -0.03 -20.88
C VAL A 4 -10.78 1.40 -20.52
N ALA A 5 -11.99 1.55 -20.00
CA ALA A 5 -12.42 2.84 -19.48
C ALA A 5 -11.47 3.23 -18.34
N GLU A 6 -10.73 4.32 -18.53
CA GLU A 6 -9.97 4.95 -17.45
C GLU A 6 -10.93 5.15 -16.26
N PRO A 7 -10.60 4.67 -15.05
CA PRO A 7 -11.49 4.81 -13.91
C PRO A 7 -11.68 6.30 -13.66
N SER A 8 -12.90 6.78 -13.92
CA SER A 8 -13.32 8.16 -13.68
C SER A 8 -12.97 8.52 -12.25
N GLY A 9 -12.21 9.61 -12.09
CA GLY A 9 -11.64 10.05 -10.81
C GLY A 9 -12.62 9.92 -9.66
N PHE A 10 -12.47 8.85 -8.89
CA PHE A 10 -13.11 8.75 -7.61
C PHE A 10 -12.39 9.76 -6.72
N SER A 11 -13.13 10.76 -6.24
CA SER A 11 -12.77 11.38 -4.97
C SER A 11 -12.49 10.21 -4.03
N PRO A 12 -11.31 10.13 -3.37
CA PRO A 12 -10.98 8.95 -2.59
C PRO A 12 -12.15 8.72 -1.63
N LEU A 13 -12.79 7.54 -1.74
CA LEU A 13 -13.86 7.13 -0.82
C LEU A 13 -13.37 7.13 0.64
N LEU A 14 -12.05 7.22 0.80
CA LEU A 14 -11.32 7.31 2.02
C LEU A 14 -11.03 8.77 2.36
N GLU A 15 -11.67 9.25 3.42
CA GLU A 15 -11.39 10.56 3.98
C GLU A 15 -10.18 10.51 4.92
N GLU A 16 -9.32 11.53 4.85
CA GLU A 16 -8.14 11.64 5.71
C GLU A 16 -8.50 11.60 7.22
N ALA A 17 -9.63 12.20 7.60
CA ALA A 17 -10.12 12.19 8.96
C ALA A 17 -10.42 10.77 9.49
N SER A 18 -10.79 9.84 8.60
CA SER A 18 -11.04 8.44 8.94
C SER A 18 -9.75 7.63 9.12
N VAL A 19 -8.60 8.17 8.72
CA VAL A 19 -7.31 7.48 8.65
C VAL A 19 -6.36 7.97 9.75
N ARG A 20 -6.40 9.28 10.04
CA ARG A 20 -5.49 9.94 10.97
C ARG A 20 -5.45 9.26 12.34
N GLY A 21 -4.25 8.89 12.78
CA GLY A 21 -4.01 8.26 14.08
C GLY A 21 -4.49 6.81 14.20
N THR A 22 -4.93 6.18 13.10
CA THR A 22 -5.33 4.77 13.09
C THR A 22 -4.15 3.85 12.79
N CYS A 23 -4.27 2.57 13.17
CA CYS A 23 -3.34 1.52 12.79
C CYS A 23 -3.93 0.74 11.61
N ILE A 24 -3.26 0.81 10.46
CA ILE A 24 -3.71 0.21 9.19
C ILE A 24 -2.84 -0.99 8.85
N LEU A 25 -3.47 -2.12 8.56
CA LEU A 25 -2.83 -3.31 8.03
C LEU A 25 -3.07 -3.38 6.51
N VAL A 26 -2.02 -3.18 5.73
CA VAL A 26 -2.03 -3.38 4.27
C VAL A 26 -1.76 -4.86 3.99
N VAL A 27 -2.66 -5.51 3.27
CA VAL A 27 -2.56 -6.93 2.90
C VAL A 27 -2.47 -7.04 1.39
N ASP A 28 -1.36 -7.58 0.91
CA ASP A 28 -1.14 -7.89 -0.51
C ASP A 28 -1.08 -9.41 -0.70
N ASP A 29 -1.71 -9.95 -1.75
CA ASP A 29 -1.62 -11.36 -2.10
C ASP A 29 -0.25 -11.70 -2.73
N VAL A 30 0.23 -10.83 -3.63
CA VAL A 30 1.51 -10.98 -4.30
C VAL A 30 2.23 -9.63 -4.37
N SER A 31 3.49 -9.59 -3.96
CA SER A 31 4.37 -8.45 -4.21
C SER A 31 5.53 -8.88 -5.09
N TYR A 32 5.65 -8.24 -6.26
CA TYR A 32 6.76 -8.45 -7.18
C TYR A 32 7.90 -7.49 -6.90
N SER A 33 7.71 -6.20 -7.21
CA SER A 33 8.75 -5.17 -7.01
C SER A 33 8.66 -4.42 -5.68
N GLY A 34 7.59 -4.62 -4.91
CA GLY A 34 7.28 -3.81 -3.72
C GLY A 34 6.85 -2.37 -4.01
N HIS A 35 6.82 -1.93 -5.27
CA HIS A 35 6.53 -0.53 -5.62
C HIS A 35 5.10 -0.11 -5.25
N ALA A 36 4.10 -0.93 -5.58
CA ALA A 36 2.70 -0.65 -5.22
C ALA A 36 2.53 -0.53 -3.70
N ARG A 37 3.11 -1.48 -2.95
CA ARG A 37 3.12 -1.44 -1.49
C ARG A 37 3.76 -0.16 -0.95
N ALA A 38 4.88 0.28 -1.53
CA ALA A 38 5.55 1.50 -1.11
C ALA A 38 4.67 2.75 -1.30
N LEU A 39 3.98 2.87 -2.44
CA LEU A 39 3.05 3.97 -2.71
C LEU A 39 1.87 4.00 -1.73
N VAL A 40 1.31 2.83 -1.42
CA VAL A 40 0.20 2.71 -0.46
C VAL A 40 0.66 3.06 0.95
N VAL A 41 1.83 2.58 1.36
CA VAL A 41 2.41 2.90 2.68
C VAL A 41 2.70 4.40 2.80
N SER A 42 3.26 5.04 1.76
CA SER A 42 3.50 6.49 1.79
C SER A 42 2.17 7.25 1.89
N PHE A 43 1.18 6.89 1.08
CA PHE A 43 -0.13 7.53 1.09
C PHE A 43 -0.79 7.53 2.49
N PHE A 44 -0.78 6.40 3.19
CA PHE A 44 -1.36 6.31 4.53
C PHE A 44 -0.52 6.99 5.62
N ARG A 45 0.82 6.96 5.50
CA ARG A 45 1.71 7.66 6.43
C ARG A 45 1.62 9.17 6.29
N ASP A 46 1.43 9.68 5.08
CA ASP A 46 1.21 11.11 4.83
C ASP A 46 -0.09 11.60 5.49
N MET A 47 -1.09 10.71 5.60
CA MET A 47 -2.32 10.94 6.38
C MET A 47 -2.16 10.66 7.89
N SER A 48 -0.93 10.52 8.40
CA SER A 48 -0.62 10.28 9.82
C SER A 48 -1.19 8.98 10.40
N ALA A 49 -1.25 7.90 9.61
CA ALA A 49 -1.56 6.56 10.12
C ALA A 49 -0.29 5.76 10.48
N GLU A 50 -0.39 4.88 11.48
CA GLU A 50 0.57 3.78 11.65
C GLU A 50 0.25 2.71 10.60
N VAL A 51 1.27 2.26 9.85
CA VAL A 51 1.05 1.30 8.75
C VAL A 51 1.93 0.07 8.93
N ARG A 52 1.30 -1.10 8.92
CA ARG A 52 1.92 -2.43 8.89
C ARG A 52 1.55 -3.14 7.60
N THR A 53 2.43 -3.99 7.09
CA THR A 53 2.20 -4.68 5.81
C THR A 53 2.36 -6.18 5.98
N VAL A 54 1.47 -6.96 5.36
CA VAL A 54 1.58 -8.41 5.21
C VAL A 54 1.45 -8.75 3.73
N THR A 55 2.32 -9.64 3.25
CA THR A 55 2.27 -10.11 1.87
C THR A 55 2.27 -11.64 1.88
N LEU A 56 1.33 -12.26 1.17
CA LEU A 56 1.20 -13.72 1.13
C LEU A 56 2.29 -14.37 0.27
N SER A 57 2.64 -13.78 -0.88
CA SER A 57 3.70 -14.25 -1.78
C SER A 57 4.64 -13.12 -2.20
N PHE A 58 5.96 -13.33 -2.06
CA PHE A 58 6.96 -12.34 -2.45
C PHE A 58 7.91 -12.92 -3.51
N ALA A 59 8.03 -12.27 -4.65
CA ALA A 59 8.99 -12.67 -5.69
C ALA A 59 10.37 -12.07 -5.36
N LEU A 60 11.34 -12.92 -5.04
CA LEU A 60 12.68 -12.52 -4.57
C LEU A 60 13.68 -12.21 -5.70
N ASP A 61 13.22 -12.03 -6.94
CA ASP A 61 14.15 -12.06 -8.07
C ASP A 61 15.05 -10.81 -8.20
N SER A 62 14.76 -9.68 -7.54
CA SER A 62 15.63 -8.48 -7.58
C SER A 62 15.41 -7.44 -6.46
N CYS A 63 14.51 -7.65 -5.50
CA CYS A 63 14.12 -6.60 -4.54
C CYS A 63 14.70 -6.87 -3.14
N THR A 64 15.59 -5.97 -2.69
CA THR A 64 16.14 -5.95 -1.34
C THR A 64 15.02 -5.87 -0.29
N VAL A 65 14.86 -6.92 0.51
CA VAL A 65 13.98 -6.89 1.68
C VAL A 65 14.68 -6.07 2.78
N ILE A 66 14.29 -4.81 2.93
CA ILE A 66 14.62 -4.04 4.14
C ILE A 66 13.77 -4.64 5.27
N ARG A 67 14.35 -5.52 6.07
CA ARG A 67 13.76 -5.92 7.35
C ARG A 67 13.74 -4.70 8.27
N SER A 68 12.58 -4.10 8.46
CA SER A 68 12.35 -3.23 9.61
C SER A 68 12.19 -4.13 10.83
N ALA A 69 13.21 -4.20 11.67
CA ALA A 69 13.08 -4.73 13.01
C ALA A 69 12.16 -3.77 13.79
N ALA A 70 10.98 -4.24 14.19
CA ALA A 70 10.21 -3.57 15.23
C ALA A 70 10.92 -3.85 16.56
N GLY A 71 11.36 -2.79 17.24
CA GLY A 71 11.72 -2.82 18.66
C GLY A 71 10.48 -2.81 19.54
#